data_AF-A0A514JWB2-F1
#
_entry.id   AF-A0A514JWB2-F1
#
_cell.length_a   1.000
_cell.length_b   1.000
_cell.length_c   1.000
_cell.angle_alpha   90.00
_cell.angle_beta   90.00
_cell.angle_gamma   90.00
#
_symmetry.space_group_name_H-M   'P 1'
#
loop_
_entity.id
_entity.type
_entity.pdbx_description
1 polymer ?
#
loop_
_entity_poly.entity_id
_entity_poly.type
_entity_poly.pdbx_seq_one_letter_code
_entity_poly.pdbx_strand_id
1 'polypeptide(L)'
;MAYRFYLYISDVKVDMLLSQLDPSSTGTRTTEVGVDLKVVNGRRSVETSPDTDPVSRLDRVLKRLEKDGAIGTLEEPGPFFRGRLPMRWGAPAHGDDMSLVFFGARAGRTVVGLGGSTRHVLGSSADAADGPPLTRSLLPSLLDGLRLDPRIAALFTATDPSPDPDGLALRAVREATDGLQGPAQTVEFVAKRLLHGPDPEAGDGSAVLLGSPLYVALAD
;
A
#
# COMPACT_ATOMS: atom_id res chain seq x y z
N MET A 1 15.63 11.80 18.13
CA MET A 1 14.85 11.11 17.09
C MET A 1 13.53 11.85 16.94
N ALA A 2 13.00 11.98 15.72
CA ALA A 2 11.57 12.25 15.56
C ALA A 2 10.82 10.92 15.76
N TYR A 3 9.66 10.97 16.42
CA TYR A 3 8.79 9.80 16.54
C TYR A 3 7.97 9.67 15.25
N ARG A 4 7.87 8.46 14.69
CA ARG A 4 7.02 8.17 13.52
C ARG A 4 5.79 7.41 13.96
N PHE A 5 4.62 8.05 13.83
CA PHE A 5 3.33 7.42 14.07
C PHE A 5 2.86 6.74 12.78
N TYR A 6 3.32 5.51 12.57
CA TYR A 6 2.91 4.70 11.42
C TYR A 6 1.40 4.43 11.46
N LEU A 7 0.72 4.79 10.37
CA LEU A 7 -0.66 4.39 10.11
C LEU A 7 -0.70 3.02 9.41
N TYR A 8 0.31 2.72 8.61
CA TYR A 8 0.36 1.56 7.74
C TYR A 8 1.81 1.07 7.57
N ILE A 9 2.05 -0.23 7.67
CA ILE A 9 3.31 -0.90 7.28
C ILE A 9 2.94 -2.22 6.60
N SER A 10 3.44 -2.46 5.38
CA SER A 10 3.17 -3.72 4.67
C SER A 10 4.29 -4.73 4.83
N ASP A 11 4.22 -5.51 5.90
CA ASP A 11 5.21 -6.55 6.24
C ASP A 11 5.50 -7.47 5.06
N VAL A 12 4.46 -7.98 4.37
CA VAL A 12 4.67 -8.91 3.24
C VAL A 12 5.44 -8.27 2.08
N LYS A 13 5.33 -6.94 1.85
CA LYS A 13 6.15 -6.26 0.84
C LYS A 13 7.56 -5.95 1.34
N VAL A 14 7.75 -5.74 2.65
CA VAL A 14 9.07 -5.67 3.28
C VAL A 14 9.77 -7.03 3.17
N ASP A 15 9.09 -8.13 3.49
CA ASP A 15 9.56 -9.52 3.37
C ASP A 15 9.99 -9.86 1.94
N MET A 16 9.12 -9.58 0.96
CA MET A 16 9.38 -9.81 -0.46
C MET A 16 10.55 -9.00 -1.00
N LEU A 17 10.88 -7.85 -0.40
CA LEU A 17 12.04 -7.06 -0.78
C LEU A 17 13.31 -7.51 -0.05
N LEU A 18 13.24 -7.86 1.24
CA LEU A 18 14.39 -8.40 1.99
C LEU A 18 14.90 -9.73 1.42
N SER A 19 14.01 -10.63 0.98
CA SER A 19 14.41 -11.91 0.38
C SER A 19 15.15 -11.77 -0.97
N GLN A 20 15.00 -10.64 -1.66
CA GLN A 20 15.78 -10.30 -2.85
C GLN A 20 17.18 -9.74 -2.53
N LEU A 21 17.43 -9.35 -1.27
CA LEU A 21 18.72 -8.78 -0.83
C LEU A 21 19.63 -9.84 -0.19
N ASP A 22 19.04 -10.70 0.64
CA ASP A 22 19.73 -11.80 1.33
C ASP A 22 19.11 -13.16 0.92
N PRO A 23 19.26 -13.63 -0.34
CA PRO A 23 18.65 -14.89 -0.79
C PRO A 23 19.13 -16.12 0.01
N SER A 24 20.29 -16.02 0.66
CA SER A 24 20.85 -17.02 1.57
C SER A 24 20.16 -17.07 2.94
N SER A 25 19.35 -16.08 3.34
CA SER A 25 18.56 -16.14 4.58
C SER A 25 17.26 -16.95 4.43
N THR A 26 16.96 -17.45 3.23
CA THR A 26 15.81 -18.33 2.93
C THR A 26 16.03 -19.76 3.47
N GLY A 27 16.48 -19.88 4.72
CA GLY A 27 16.70 -21.16 5.38
C GLY A 27 15.39 -21.91 5.57
N THR A 28 15.27 -23.06 4.92
CA THR A 28 14.05 -23.87 4.85
C THR A 28 13.58 -24.29 6.25
N ARG A 29 12.61 -23.56 6.83
CA ARG A 29 11.81 -24.03 7.97
C ARG A 29 10.74 -25.02 7.51
N THR A 30 11.19 -26.17 6.98
CA THR A 30 10.44 -27.43 7.07
C THR A 30 10.31 -27.79 8.54
N THR A 31 9.34 -27.15 9.19
CA THR A 31 8.93 -27.49 10.54
C THR A 31 8.03 -28.71 10.43
N GLU A 32 8.63 -29.89 10.33
CA GLU A 32 7.85 -31.14 10.46
C GLU A 32 7.10 -31.09 11.79
N VAL A 33 5.78 -31.26 11.73
CA VAL A 33 4.88 -31.07 12.88
C VAL A 33 4.90 -32.35 13.73
N GLY A 34 6.06 -32.62 14.34
CA GLY A 34 6.25 -33.66 15.34
C GLY A 34 5.65 -33.23 16.67
N VAL A 35 4.37 -33.53 16.88
CA VAL A 35 3.63 -33.16 18.12
C VAL A 35 3.95 -34.14 19.26
N ASP A 36 4.92 -33.81 20.12
CA ASP A 36 4.92 -34.25 21.54
C ASP A 36 4.70 -33.03 22.44
N LEU A 37 3.44 -32.79 22.81
CA LEU A 37 3.01 -31.63 23.59
C LEU A 37 3.27 -31.79 25.10
N LYS A 38 4.53 -31.96 25.48
CA LYS A 38 5.00 -31.81 26.87
C LYS A 38 5.26 -30.34 27.18
N VAL A 39 4.18 -29.62 27.45
CA VAL A 39 4.21 -28.20 27.84
C VAL A 39 4.89 -28.03 29.20
N VAL A 40 6.16 -27.63 29.20
CA VAL A 40 6.88 -27.19 30.40
C VAL A 40 6.71 -25.68 30.57
N ASN A 41 6.30 -25.24 31.76
CA ASN A 41 6.10 -23.83 32.08
C ASN A 41 7.40 -23.01 31.94
N GLY A 42 7.53 -22.28 30.83
CA GLY A 42 8.65 -21.38 30.55
C GLY A 42 8.16 -19.95 30.29
N ARG A 43 8.05 -19.13 31.34
CA ARG A 43 7.65 -17.71 31.25
C ARG A 43 8.78 -16.84 30.68
N ARG A 44 9.13 -17.07 29.41
CA ARG A 44 10.26 -16.42 28.75
C ARG A 44 9.84 -15.05 28.20
N SER A 45 10.42 -13.99 28.75
CA SER A 45 10.40 -12.67 28.12
C SER A 45 11.01 -12.79 26.71
N VAL A 46 10.25 -12.45 25.68
CA VAL A 46 10.77 -12.37 24.31
C VAL A 46 11.35 -10.97 24.15
N GLU A 47 12.65 -10.86 24.32
CA GLU A 47 13.39 -9.71 23.80
C GLU A 47 13.29 -9.76 22.28
N THR A 48 12.53 -8.84 21.68
CA THR A 48 12.36 -8.75 20.23
C THR A 48 13.71 -8.43 19.59
N SER A 49 14.34 -9.43 18.96
CA SER A 49 15.56 -9.23 18.19
C SER A 49 15.30 -8.25 17.03
N PRO A 50 16.25 -7.38 16.67
CA PRO A 50 16.01 -6.30 15.71
C PRO A 50 15.68 -6.79 14.28
N ASP A 51 16.04 -8.02 13.91
CA ASP A 51 15.61 -8.64 12.65
C ASP A 51 14.13 -9.10 12.65
N THR A 52 13.44 -9.01 13.80
CA THR A 52 12.02 -9.34 13.98
C THR A 52 11.13 -8.08 14.10
N ASP A 53 11.71 -6.90 14.33
CA ASP A 53 10.97 -5.63 14.42
C ASP A 53 10.56 -5.12 13.01
N PRO A 54 9.25 -4.95 12.72
CA PRO A 54 8.77 -4.40 11.46
C PRO A 54 9.42 -3.07 11.06
N VAL A 55 9.69 -2.18 12.02
CA VAL A 55 10.27 -0.86 11.73
C VAL A 55 11.72 -1.00 11.29
N SER A 56 12.55 -1.74 12.02
CA SER A 56 13.95 -2.02 11.64
C SER A 56 14.06 -2.74 10.30
N ARG A 57 13.13 -3.65 10.00
CA ARG A 57 13.05 -4.39 8.72
C ARG A 57 12.68 -3.47 7.55
N LEU A 58 11.68 -2.60 7.75
CA LEU A 58 11.34 -1.53 6.81
C LEU A 58 12.54 -0.60 6.57
N ASP A 59 13.24 -0.19 7.63
CA ASP A 59 14.39 0.71 7.56
C ASP A 59 15.56 0.11 6.73
N ARG A 60 15.78 -1.22 6.82
CA ARG A 60 16.73 -1.95 5.94
C ARG A 60 16.32 -1.86 4.47
N VAL A 61 15.03 -2.04 4.15
CA VAL A 61 14.49 -1.93 2.78
C VAL A 61 14.61 -0.50 2.25
N LEU A 62 14.20 0.51 3.04
CA LEU A 62 14.24 1.91 2.61
C LEU A 62 15.67 2.36 2.30
N LYS A 63 16.63 2.12 3.21
CA LYS A 63 18.06 2.45 2.99
C LYS A 63 18.64 1.78 1.74
N ARG A 64 18.18 0.58 1.38
CA ARG A 64 18.59 -0.10 0.16
C ARG A 64 17.99 0.56 -1.09
N LEU A 65 16.67 0.80 -1.10
CA LEU A 65 15.98 1.45 -2.22
C LEU A 65 16.51 2.87 -2.48
N GLU A 66 16.94 3.59 -1.43
CA GLU A 66 17.64 4.87 -1.57
C GLU A 66 19.05 4.70 -2.17
N LYS A 67 19.84 3.75 -1.67
CA LYS A 67 21.18 3.45 -2.21
C LYS A 67 21.15 3.06 -3.70
N ASP A 68 20.12 2.33 -4.11
CA ASP A 68 19.94 1.90 -5.51
C ASP A 68 19.27 2.97 -6.40
N GLY A 69 18.96 4.16 -5.87
CA GLY A 69 18.30 5.23 -6.62
C GLY A 69 16.84 4.93 -7.03
N ALA A 70 16.21 3.93 -6.42
CA ALA A 70 14.93 3.37 -6.87
C ALA A 70 13.69 4.17 -6.43
N ILE A 71 13.85 5.23 -5.62
CA ILE A 71 12.76 6.06 -5.09
C ILE A 71 12.78 7.45 -5.72
N GLY A 72 11.86 7.70 -6.66
CA GLY A 72 11.61 9.03 -7.25
C GLY A 72 10.65 9.90 -6.45
N THR A 73 10.18 11.00 -7.06
CA THR A 73 9.22 11.96 -6.47
C THR A 73 7.78 11.69 -6.92
N LEU A 74 6.85 12.63 -6.71
CA LEU A 74 5.47 12.54 -7.23
C LEU A 74 5.37 12.98 -8.70
N GLU A 75 6.32 13.80 -9.14
CA GLU A 75 6.44 14.39 -10.47
C GLU A 75 7.32 13.51 -11.38
N GLU A 76 8.41 12.96 -10.83
CA GLU A 76 9.31 12.01 -11.49
C GLU A 76 9.33 10.66 -10.73
N PRO A 77 8.26 9.84 -10.82
CA PRO A 77 8.12 8.63 -10.01
C PRO A 77 8.89 7.43 -10.60
N GLY A 78 9.88 6.96 -9.85
CA GLY A 78 10.71 5.79 -10.17
C GLY A 78 9.96 4.46 -10.04
N PRO A 79 10.70 3.34 -9.90
CA PRO A 79 10.13 2.04 -9.51
C PRO A 79 9.38 2.10 -8.18
N PHE A 80 9.82 2.98 -7.27
CA PHE A 80 9.13 3.46 -6.08
C PHE A 80 9.08 4.99 -6.10
N PHE A 81 8.23 5.58 -5.27
CA PHE A 81 8.15 7.03 -5.08
C PHE A 81 7.93 7.40 -3.61
N ARG A 82 8.34 8.61 -3.22
CA ARG A 82 8.14 9.19 -1.88
C ARG A 82 7.23 10.41 -1.94
N GLY A 83 6.60 10.74 -0.81
CA GLY A 83 5.86 12.00 -0.65
C GLY A 83 5.70 12.39 0.82
N ARG A 84 5.51 13.68 1.09
CA ARG A 84 4.95 14.23 2.33
C ARG A 84 3.87 15.25 1.99
N LEU A 85 2.60 14.94 2.30
CA LEU A 85 1.44 15.74 1.88
C LEU A 85 0.19 15.44 2.73
N PRO A 86 -0.77 16.38 2.81
CA PRO A 86 -2.09 16.10 3.38
C PRO A 86 -2.88 15.12 2.49
N MET A 87 -3.19 13.95 3.02
CA MET A 87 -4.05 12.94 2.36
C MET A 87 -5.31 12.68 3.17
N ARG A 88 -6.44 12.49 2.49
CA ARG A 88 -7.60 11.80 3.08
C ARG A 88 -7.38 10.30 2.95
N TRP A 89 -8.01 9.49 3.81
CA TRP A 89 -7.94 8.04 3.69
C TRP A 89 -9.10 7.33 4.41
N GLY A 90 -9.32 6.08 4.03
CA GLY A 90 -10.30 5.18 4.63
C GLY A 90 -10.43 3.89 3.81
N ALA A 91 -11.42 3.06 4.13
CA ALA A 91 -11.94 2.13 3.14
C ALA A 91 -12.70 2.92 2.06
N PRO A 92 -12.58 2.58 0.77
CA PRO A 92 -13.56 3.00 -0.22
C PRO A 92 -14.95 2.60 0.26
N ALA A 93 -15.89 3.54 0.24
CA ALA A 93 -17.26 3.24 0.67
C ALA A 93 -17.94 2.29 -0.33
N HIS A 94 -19.07 1.72 0.12
CA HIS A 94 -19.97 0.80 -0.60
C HIS A 94 -19.50 -0.67 -0.61
N GLY A 95 -20.31 -1.55 0.00
CA GLY A 95 -20.05 -2.98 0.17
C GLY A 95 -19.62 -3.36 1.60
N ASP A 96 -19.72 -4.66 1.92
CA ASP A 96 -19.27 -5.23 3.20
C ASP A 96 -17.75 -5.53 3.22
N ASP A 97 -17.08 -5.47 2.06
CA ASP A 97 -15.66 -5.79 1.90
C ASP A 97 -14.75 -4.62 2.33
N MET A 98 -14.31 -4.69 3.59
CA MET A 98 -13.37 -3.75 4.19
C MET A 98 -11.89 -4.14 3.96
N SER A 99 -11.56 -4.99 2.97
CA SER A 99 -10.18 -5.48 2.76
C SER A 99 -9.19 -4.46 2.17
N LEU A 100 -9.67 -3.36 1.58
CA LEU A 100 -8.90 -2.32 0.90
C LEU A 100 -8.90 -1.01 1.71
N VAL A 101 -7.72 -0.49 2.03
CA VAL A 101 -7.53 0.91 2.44
C VAL A 101 -7.02 1.72 1.26
N PHE A 102 -7.56 2.93 1.08
CA PHE A 102 -7.15 3.87 0.05
C PHE A 102 -6.85 5.24 0.67
N PHE A 103 -5.67 5.78 0.39
CA PHE A 103 -5.27 7.15 0.70
C PHE A 103 -5.25 7.96 -0.60
N GLY A 104 -5.81 9.16 -0.60
CA GLY A 104 -5.91 10.01 -1.79
C GLY A 104 -5.62 11.48 -1.50
N ALA A 105 -4.94 12.13 -2.45
CA ALA A 105 -4.63 13.56 -2.43
C ALA A 105 -4.42 14.13 -3.84
N ARG A 106 -4.36 15.46 -3.94
CA ARG A 106 -3.85 16.18 -5.10
C ARG A 106 -2.62 16.98 -4.68
N ALA A 107 -1.51 16.79 -5.37
CA ALA A 107 -0.22 17.44 -5.13
C ALA A 107 0.18 18.25 -6.36
N GLY A 108 -0.02 19.57 -6.32
CA GLY A 108 0.16 20.44 -7.49
C GLY A 108 -0.74 20.00 -8.64
N ARG A 109 -0.17 19.32 -9.64
CA ARG A 109 -0.84 18.80 -10.84
C ARG A 109 -0.97 17.27 -10.86
N THR A 110 -0.60 16.58 -9.79
CA THR A 110 -0.64 15.12 -9.70
C THR A 110 -1.73 14.66 -8.73
N VAL A 111 -2.68 13.86 -9.21
CA VAL A 111 -3.59 13.08 -8.37
C VAL A 111 -2.82 11.86 -7.85
N VAL A 112 -2.72 11.70 -6.54
CA VAL A 112 -1.94 10.62 -5.91
C VAL A 112 -2.87 9.71 -5.12
N GLY A 113 -3.00 8.47 -5.58
CA GLY A 113 -3.69 7.39 -4.88
C GLY A 113 -2.72 6.36 -4.32
N LEU A 114 -2.97 5.87 -3.11
CA LEU A 114 -2.23 4.76 -2.48
C LEU A 114 -3.22 3.69 -2.02
N GLY A 115 -3.21 2.51 -2.63
CA GLY A 115 -4.05 1.39 -2.23
C GLY A 115 -3.26 0.25 -1.57
N GLY A 116 -3.81 -0.33 -0.52
CA GLY A 116 -3.21 -1.44 0.21
C GLY A 116 -4.25 -2.27 0.98
N SER A 117 -3.85 -3.40 1.56
CA SER A 117 -4.78 -4.18 2.39
C SER A 117 -4.93 -3.59 3.79
N THR A 118 -6.15 -3.52 4.32
CA THR A 118 -6.47 -2.95 5.64
C THR A 118 -5.76 -3.65 6.80
N ARG A 119 -5.43 -4.94 6.71
CA ARG A 119 -4.66 -5.63 7.77
C ARG A 119 -3.15 -5.27 7.81
N HIS A 120 -2.70 -4.33 6.97
CA HIS A 120 -1.42 -3.62 7.11
C HIS A 120 -1.58 -2.25 7.81
N VAL A 121 -2.81 -1.81 8.10
CA VAL A 121 -3.11 -0.62 8.91
C VAL A 121 -2.91 -0.97 10.38
N LEU A 122 -2.09 -0.20 11.09
CA LEU A 122 -1.81 -0.46 12.50
C LEU A 122 -3.04 -0.17 13.35
N GLY A 123 -3.43 -1.14 14.19
CA GLY A 123 -4.67 -1.10 14.97
C GLY A 123 -5.90 -1.70 14.28
N SER A 124 -5.77 -2.19 13.04
CA SER A 124 -6.82 -3.01 12.41
C SER A 124 -6.96 -4.37 13.12
N SER A 125 -8.18 -4.90 13.20
CA SER A 125 -8.39 -6.30 13.62
C SER A 125 -7.87 -7.25 12.53
N ALA A 126 -7.34 -8.40 12.93
CA ALA A 126 -6.99 -9.47 12.00
C ALA A 126 -8.24 -10.00 11.26
N ASP A 127 -9.40 -9.98 11.91
CA ASP A 127 -10.68 -10.47 11.37
C ASP A 127 -11.34 -9.48 10.38
N ALA A 128 -10.77 -8.28 10.20
CA ALA A 128 -11.37 -7.23 9.36
C ALA A 128 -11.03 -7.34 7.85
N ALA A 129 -10.28 -8.37 7.43
CA ALA A 129 -9.80 -8.52 6.06
C ALA A 129 -9.71 -9.98 5.63
N ASP A 130 -10.83 -10.51 5.13
CA ASP A 130 -10.89 -11.85 4.54
C ASP A 130 -9.93 -12.02 3.35
N GLY A 131 -9.25 -13.17 3.30
CA GLY A 131 -8.42 -13.59 2.17
C GLY A 131 -6.94 -13.16 2.19
N PRO A 132 -6.18 -13.45 1.12
CA PRO A 132 -4.72 -13.30 1.12
C PRO A 132 -4.26 -11.86 1.31
N PRO A 133 -3.55 -11.55 2.40
CA PRO A 133 -2.73 -9.58 2.68
C PRO A 133 -1.98 -9.01 1.45
N LEU A 134 -1.92 -9.74 0.32
CA LEU A 134 -1.40 -9.22 -0.96
C LEU A 134 -2.52 -8.82 -1.95
N THR A 135 -3.73 -9.35 -1.81
CA THR A 135 -4.84 -9.17 -2.76
C THR A 135 -5.13 -7.69 -3.04
N ARG A 136 -5.20 -6.84 -2.02
CA ARG A 136 -5.44 -5.39 -2.21
C ARG A 136 -4.15 -4.55 -2.37
N SER A 137 -3.00 -5.19 -2.63
CA SER A 137 -1.69 -4.52 -2.83
C SER A 137 -1.16 -4.58 -4.27
N LEU A 138 -1.83 -5.29 -5.18
CA LEU A 138 -1.46 -5.47 -6.60
C LEU A 138 -2.45 -4.73 -7.51
N LEU A 139 -2.01 -4.25 -8.69
CA LEU A 139 -2.80 -3.35 -9.54
C LEU A 139 -4.22 -3.88 -9.90
N PRO A 140 -4.40 -5.10 -10.45
CA PRO A 140 -5.73 -5.52 -10.91
C PRO A 140 -6.73 -5.61 -9.75
N SER A 141 -6.33 -6.28 -8.68
CA SER A 141 -7.17 -6.54 -7.51
C SER A 141 -7.25 -5.35 -6.52
N LEU A 142 -6.44 -4.31 -6.70
CA LEU A 142 -6.68 -2.97 -6.12
C LEU A 142 -7.81 -2.28 -6.91
N LEU A 143 -7.74 -2.26 -8.25
CA LEU A 143 -8.80 -1.69 -9.09
C LEU A 143 -10.15 -2.42 -8.89
N ASP A 144 -10.15 -3.74 -8.70
CA ASP A 144 -11.34 -4.51 -8.34
C ASP A 144 -11.94 -4.14 -6.97
N GLY A 145 -11.13 -3.61 -6.06
CA GLY A 145 -11.62 -3.07 -4.79
C GLY A 145 -12.18 -1.66 -4.95
N LEU A 146 -11.60 -0.84 -5.84
CA LEU A 146 -12.18 0.47 -6.18
C LEU A 146 -13.51 0.33 -6.94
N ARG A 147 -13.67 -0.71 -7.77
CA ARG A 147 -14.91 -1.05 -8.47
C ARG A 147 -16.09 -1.42 -7.56
N LEU A 148 -15.89 -1.53 -6.24
CA LEU A 148 -16.99 -1.66 -5.28
C LEU A 148 -17.78 -0.35 -5.12
N ASP A 149 -17.15 0.81 -5.36
CA ASP A 149 -17.86 2.09 -5.43
C ASP A 149 -18.68 2.16 -6.73
N PRO A 150 -20.01 2.36 -6.69
CA PRO A 150 -20.86 2.37 -7.88
C PRO A 150 -20.47 3.42 -8.93
N ARG A 151 -19.84 4.54 -8.53
CA ARG A 151 -19.38 5.59 -9.45
C ARG A 151 -18.21 5.08 -10.29
N ILE A 152 -17.31 4.32 -9.67
CA ILE A 152 -16.15 3.71 -10.30
C ILE A 152 -16.59 2.50 -11.14
N ALA A 153 -17.54 1.70 -10.65
CA ALA A 153 -18.15 0.61 -11.43
C ALA A 153 -18.75 1.12 -12.76
N ALA A 154 -19.45 2.25 -12.73
CA ALA A 154 -20.06 2.86 -13.92
C ALA A 154 -19.05 3.29 -15.01
N LEU A 155 -17.76 3.43 -14.69
CA LEU A 155 -16.71 3.65 -15.69
C LEU A 155 -16.44 2.40 -16.57
N PHE A 156 -16.83 1.22 -16.09
CA PHE A 156 -16.55 -0.08 -16.72
C PHE A 156 -17.81 -0.76 -17.30
N THR A 157 -19.00 -0.16 -17.19
CA THR A 157 -20.28 -0.75 -17.67
C THR A 157 -20.58 -0.50 -19.15
N ALA A 158 -19.64 0.05 -19.92
CA ALA A 158 -19.78 0.16 -21.38
C ALA A 158 -19.61 -1.23 -22.03
N THR A 159 -20.47 -1.56 -23.00
CA THR A 159 -20.64 -2.93 -23.54
C THR A 159 -19.54 -3.40 -24.51
N ASP A 160 -18.40 -2.70 -24.57
CA ASP A 160 -17.25 -3.01 -25.42
C ASP A 160 -15.97 -3.00 -24.54
N PRO A 161 -14.96 -3.85 -24.82
CA PRO A 161 -13.67 -3.72 -24.16
C PRO A 161 -13.04 -2.38 -24.53
N SER A 162 -12.79 -1.53 -23.53
CA SER A 162 -12.21 -0.19 -23.75
C SER A 162 -10.91 -0.29 -24.56
N PRO A 163 -10.75 0.51 -25.64
CA PRO A 163 -9.48 0.58 -26.38
C PRO A 163 -8.34 1.17 -25.52
N ASP A 164 -8.68 1.82 -24.40
CA ASP A 164 -7.74 2.30 -23.39
C ASP A 164 -8.13 1.76 -22.00
N PRO A 165 -7.51 0.65 -21.54
CA PRO A 165 -7.73 0.11 -20.20
C PRO A 165 -6.97 0.90 -19.12
N ASP A 166 -5.83 1.49 -19.46
CA ASP A 166 -5.00 2.25 -18.52
C ASP A 166 -5.63 3.61 -18.21
N GLY A 167 -6.19 4.30 -19.20
CA GLY A 167 -6.99 5.51 -19.03
C GLY A 167 -8.22 5.28 -18.13
N LEU A 168 -8.92 4.15 -18.26
CA LEU A 168 -9.99 3.79 -17.33
C LEU A 168 -9.46 3.56 -15.89
N ALA A 169 -8.29 2.94 -15.75
CA ALA A 169 -7.67 2.75 -14.43
C ALA A 169 -7.20 4.09 -13.81
N LEU A 170 -6.65 5.01 -14.60
CA LEU A 170 -6.29 6.37 -14.17
C LEU A 170 -7.54 7.16 -13.72
N ARG A 171 -8.64 7.08 -14.47
CA ARG A 171 -9.94 7.68 -14.09
C ARG A 171 -10.52 7.06 -12.81
N ALA A 172 -10.45 5.74 -12.65
CA ALA A 172 -10.90 5.06 -11.42
C ALA A 172 -10.12 5.53 -10.17
N VAL A 173 -8.82 5.77 -10.29
CA VAL A 173 -7.97 6.30 -9.19
C VAL A 173 -8.31 7.76 -8.86
N ARG A 174 -8.71 8.55 -9.86
CA ARG A 174 -9.17 9.93 -9.69
C ARG A 174 -10.52 10.01 -8.98
N GLU A 175 -11.52 9.26 -9.46
CA GLU A 175 -12.84 9.16 -8.81
C GLU A 175 -12.74 8.63 -7.37
N ALA A 176 -11.86 7.64 -7.12
CA ALA A 176 -11.57 7.18 -5.77
C ALA A 176 -11.00 8.28 -4.88
N THR A 177 -10.06 9.07 -5.40
CA THR A 177 -9.39 10.16 -4.68
C THR A 177 -10.35 11.30 -4.35
N ASP A 178 -11.13 11.75 -5.33
CA ASP A 178 -12.09 12.84 -5.17
C ASP A 178 -13.32 12.41 -4.34
N GLY A 179 -13.62 11.11 -4.34
CA GLY A 179 -14.66 10.51 -3.52
C GLY A 179 -14.35 10.39 -2.03
N LEU A 180 -13.10 10.54 -1.59
CA LEU A 180 -12.71 10.39 -0.18
C LEU A 180 -13.27 11.51 0.70
N GLN A 181 -13.88 11.12 1.81
CA GLN A 181 -14.45 12.01 2.83
C GLN A 181 -13.54 12.15 4.05
N GLY A 182 -13.92 13.03 4.99
CA GLY A 182 -13.19 13.25 6.23
C GLY A 182 -12.05 14.29 6.15
N PRO A 183 -11.36 14.54 7.28
CA PRO A 183 -10.23 15.45 7.33
C PRO A 183 -9.02 14.85 6.60
N ALA A 184 -8.21 15.71 5.99
CA ALA A 184 -6.90 15.30 5.49
C ALA A 184 -5.88 15.31 6.65
N GLN A 185 -4.98 14.32 6.67
CA GLN A 185 -3.86 14.22 7.60
C GLN A 185 -2.56 14.33 6.83
N THR A 186 -1.60 15.12 7.33
CA THR A 186 -0.26 15.19 6.72
C THR A 186 0.47 13.89 6.98
N VAL A 187 0.83 13.17 5.93
CA VAL A 187 1.52 11.88 6.01
C VAL A 187 2.80 11.88 5.19
N GLU A 188 3.80 11.14 5.65
CA GLU A 188 4.97 10.73 4.86
C GLU A 188 4.85 9.26 4.46
N PHE A 189 5.33 8.91 3.27
CA PHE A 189 5.29 7.54 2.76
C PHE A 189 6.41 7.25 1.74
N VAL A 190 6.64 5.95 1.52
CA VAL A 190 7.27 5.42 0.30
C VAL A 190 6.37 4.32 -0.26
N ALA A 191 6.10 4.37 -1.56
CA ALA A 191 5.19 3.45 -2.23
C ALA A 191 5.81 2.81 -3.48
N LYS A 192 5.44 1.55 -3.75
CA LYS A 192 5.73 0.90 -5.03
C LYS A 192 4.83 1.52 -6.10
N ARG A 193 5.39 2.02 -7.20
CA ARG A 193 4.57 2.49 -8.34
C ARG A 193 3.84 1.32 -8.98
N LEU A 194 2.53 1.46 -9.18
CA LEU A 194 1.68 0.50 -9.87
C LEU A 194 1.24 1.03 -11.25
N LEU A 195 0.77 2.28 -11.32
CA LEU A 195 0.29 2.93 -12.54
C LEU A 195 0.67 4.42 -12.50
N HIS A 196 1.00 5.01 -13.65
CA HIS A 196 1.27 6.44 -13.79
C HIS A 196 1.05 6.87 -15.24
N GLY A 197 0.32 7.97 -15.44
CA GLY A 197 0.01 8.53 -16.75
C GLY A 197 -0.65 9.91 -16.65
N PRO A 198 -0.96 10.57 -17.78
CA PRO A 198 -1.70 11.82 -17.78
C PRO A 198 -3.10 11.63 -17.18
N ASP A 199 -3.66 12.68 -16.54
CA ASP A 199 -5.08 12.70 -16.16
C ASP A 199 -5.94 12.79 -17.44
N PRO A 200 -6.74 11.76 -17.79
CA PRO A 200 -7.50 11.75 -19.04
C PRO A 200 -8.59 12.82 -19.13
N GLU A 201 -8.92 13.50 -18.03
CA GLU A 201 -9.97 14.53 -17.97
C GLU A 201 -9.45 15.94 -17.71
N ALA A 202 -8.17 16.12 -17.36
CA ALA A 202 -7.61 17.45 -17.07
C ALA A 202 -7.18 18.21 -18.35
N GLY A 203 -6.69 17.51 -19.37
CA GLY A 203 -6.30 18.09 -20.67
C GLY A 203 -5.14 19.09 -20.66
N ASP A 204 -4.53 19.34 -19.50
CA ASP A 204 -3.63 20.48 -19.24
C ASP A 204 -2.18 20.08 -18.95
N GLY A 205 -1.89 18.77 -18.91
CA GLY A 205 -0.61 18.19 -18.48
C GLY A 205 -0.57 17.74 -17.02
N SER A 206 -1.70 17.69 -16.31
CA SER A 206 -1.83 17.00 -15.02
C SER A 206 -1.69 15.48 -15.18
N ALA A 207 -1.37 14.79 -14.08
CA ALA A 207 -1.07 13.35 -14.05
C ALA A 207 -1.85 12.63 -12.94
N VAL A 208 -2.00 11.31 -13.07
CA VAL A 208 -2.50 10.42 -12.01
C VAL A 208 -1.43 9.37 -11.69
N LEU A 209 -1.11 9.21 -10.42
CA LEU A 209 -0.09 8.30 -9.88
C LEU A 209 -0.73 7.36 -8.85
N LEU A 210 -0.72 6.06 -9.13
CA LEU A 210 -1.16 5.02 -8.20
C LEU A 210 0.03 4.27 -7.62
N GLY A 211 0.08 4.22 -6.29
CA GLY A 211 1.06 3.46 -5.52
C GLY A 211 0.46 2.38 -4.63
N SER A 212 1.35 1.52 -4.17
CA SER A 212 1.08 0.49 -3.16
C SER A 212 2.08 0.70 -2.01
N PRO A 213 1.70 1.34 -0.89
CA PRO A 213 2.63 1.86 0.11
C PRO A 213 3.44 0.75 0.79
N LEU A 214 4.74 0.95 0.97
CA LEU A 214 5.55 0.14 1.90
C LEU A 214 5.21 0.52 3.34
N TYR A 215 5.07 1.82 3.57
CA TYR A 215 4.55 2.40 4.80
C TYR A 215 3.79 3.70 4.52
N VAL A 216 2.96 4.12 5.48
CA VAL A 216 2.43 5.48 5.62
C VAL A 216 2.53 5.85 7.10
N ALA A 217 3.04 7.03 7.42
CA ALA A 217 3.12 7.55 8.79
C ALA A 217 2.62 8.99 8.86
N LEU A 218 2.04 9.41 9.99
CA LEU A 218 1.76 10.83 10.26
C LEU A 218 3.07 11.62 10.26
N ALA A 219 3.02 12.80 9.64
CA ALA A 219 4.17 13.67 9.43
C ALA A 219 3.82 15.08 9.90
N ASP A 220 3.89 15.25 11.22
CA ASP A 220 3.75 16.51 11.95
C ASP A 220 5.04 17.38 11.88
#